data_AF-A0A8D1T759-F1
#
_entry.id   AF-A0A8D1T759-F1
#
_cell.length_a   1.000
_cell.length_b   1.000
_cell.length_c   1.000
_cell.angle_alpha   90.00
_cell.angle_beta   90.00
_cell.angle_gamma   90.00
#
_symmetry.space_group_name_H-M   'P 1'
#
loop_
_entity.id
_entity.type
_entity.pdbx_description
1 polymer ?
#
loop_
_entity_poly.entity_id
_entity_poly.type
_entity_poly.pdbx_seq_one_letter_code
_entity_poly.pdbx_strand_id
1 'polypeptide(L)'
;MASSVFCCLRCCRDGGTGHIPLKEMPAVQLDTQHMGTDVVIVKNGRRICGTGGCLASAPLHQNKSYFEFKIQSTGIWGIGVATQKVNLNQIPLGRDVHSLVMRNDGALYHNNEEKNRLPANSLPQEGDVVGITYDHVELNVYLNGKNMHCPASGIRGTVYPVVYEEKREWSQDLSCPHHPVSNTCHLVAIRFHLLPMVLLFFTSPPCILLRQMPDITPIFTLKYFICISKNKVS
;
A
#
# COMPACT_ATOMS: atom_id res chain seq x y z
N MET A 1 0.51 60.46 -17.28
CA MET A 1 0.56 60.64 -15.81
C MET A 1 -0.87 60.60 -15.27
N ALA A 2 -1.03 59.95 -14.11
CA ALA A 2 -2.11 60.10 -13.13
C ALA A 2 -3.57 59.74 -13.48
N SER A 3 -3.98 58.61 -12.89
CA SER A 3 -5.26 58.24 -12.25
C SER A 3 -6.34 59.30 -11.99
N SER A 4 -7.61 58.93 -12.19
CA SER A 4 -8.66 58.95 -11.14
C SER A 4 -9.97 58.34 -11.70
N VAL A 5 -10.41 57.18 -11.19
CA VAL A 5 -11.49 57.04 -10.17
C VAL A 5 -12.83 57.60 -10.63
N PHE A 6 -13.72 56.74 -11.11
CA PHE A 6 -15.16 56.96 -10.94
C PHE A 6 -15.87 55.66 -10.58
N CYS A 7 -16.45 55.71 -9.38
CA CYS A 7 -17.18 54.70 -8.65
C CYS A 7 -18.32 54.07 -9.44
N CYS A 8 -18.29 52.75 -9.61
CA CYS A 8 -19.51 51.95 -9.58
C CYS A 8 -19.53 51.16 -8.27
N LEU A 9 -19.91 51.85 -7.18
CA LEU A 9 -20.56 51.19 -6.06
C LEU A 9 -21.83 50.52 -6.60
N ARG A 10 -21.74 49.23 -6.90
CA ARG A 10 -22.91 48.34 -6.93
C ARG A 10 -22.56 47.04 -6.22
N CYS A 11 -22.67 47.14 -4.89
CA CYS A 11 -23.13 46.10 -3.97
C CYS A 11 -22.45 44.74 -4.05
N CYS A 12 -21.39 44.59 -3.26
CA CYS A 12 -21.04 43.32 -2.63
C CYS A 12 -22.14 42.93 -1.60
N ARG A 13 -23.01 41.97 -1.92
CA ARG A 13 -23.87 41.14 -1.02
C ARG A 13 -24.71 40.24 -1.95
N ASP A 14 -24.67 38.92 -2.03
CA ASP A 14 -24.54 37.80 -1.07
C ASP A 14 -23.67 36.72 -1.75
N GLY A 15 -22.77 36.02 -1.05
CA GLY A 15 -23.15 35.09 0.01
C GLY A 15 -23.36 33.64 -0.50
N GLY A 16 -22.93 33.29 -1.72
CA GLY A 16 -22.86 31.90 -2.15
C GLY A 16 -21.67 31.18 -1.52
N THR A 17 -21.87 30.55 -0.35
CA THR A 17 -20.95 29.56 0.20
C THR A 17 -20.90 28.34 -0.71
N GLY A 18 -20.15 28.45 -1.80
CA GLY A 18 -19.74 27.33 -2.63
C GLY A 18 -18.71 26.49 -1.89
N HIS A 19 -19.11 25.86 -0.79
CA HIS A 19 -18.41 24.70 -0.29
C HIS A 19 -18.52 23.67 -1.41
N ILE A 20 -17.50 23.56 -2.25
CA ILE A 20 -17.27 22.35 -3.04
C ILE A 20 -17.24 21.25 -1.97
N PRO A 21 -18.21 20.32 -1.92
CA PRO A 21 -18.03 19.17 -1.05
C PRO A 21 -16.78 18.50 -1.60
N LEU A 22 -15.68 18.60 -0.85
CA LEU A 22 -14.50 17.81 -1.12
C LEU A 22 -15.01 16.37 -1.07
N LYS A 23 -15.23 15.78 -2.24
CA LYS A 23 -15.59 14.38 -2.36
C LYS A 23 -14.50 13.65 -1.62
N GLU A 24 -14.83 13.20 -0.41
CA GLU A 24 -13.92 12.46 0.44
C GLU A 24 -13.36 11.34 -0.43
N MET A 25 -12.06 11.41 -0.72
CA MET A 25 -11.45 10.42 -1.59
C MET A 25 -11.65 9.08 -0.87
N PRO A 26 -12.29 8.10 -1.52
CA PRO A 26 -12.57 6.83 -0.86
C PRO A 26 -11.24 6.26 -0.38
N ALA A 27 -11.20 5.88 0.89
CA ALA A 27 -10.03 5.23 1.45
C ALA A 27 -9.73 3.97 0.62
N VAL A 28 -8.47 3.83 0.19
CA VAL A 28 -8.07 2.63 -0.56
C VAL A 28 -8.24 1.42 0.36
N GLN A 29 -8.92 0.41 -0.15
CA GLN A 29 -9.34 -0.79 0.59
C GLN A 29 -9.14 -2.03 -0.28
N LEU A 30 -9.32 -3.22 0.28
CA LEU A 30 -9.39 -4.46 -0.49
C LEU A 30 -10.61 -4.44 -1.41
N ASP A 31 -10.39 -4.80 -2.68
CA ASP A 31 -11.42 -4.76 -3.71
C ASP A 31 -12.18 -6.09 -3.78
N THR A 32 -13.47 -6.05 -3.42
CA THR A 32 -14.37 -7.21 -3.49
C THR A 32 -14.67 -7.65 -4.92
N GLN A 33 -14.42 -6.81 -5.93
CA GLN A 33 -14.58 -7.17 -7.35
C GLN A 33 -13.35 -7.91 -7.89
N HIS A 34 -12.20 -7.78 -7.22
CA HIS A 34 -10.92 -8.36 -7.62
C HIS A 34 -10.33 -9.16 -6.47
N MET A 35 -11.01 -10.24 -6.10
CA MET A 35 -10.60 -11.20 -5.07
C MET A 35 -10.75 -12.65 -5.57
N GLY A 36 -10.01 -13.58 -4.97
CA GLY A 36 -10.13 -15.01 -5.23
C GLY A 36 -11.49 -15.59 -4.80
N THR A 37 -11.82 -16.76 -5.33
CA THR A 37 -13.13 -17.40 -5.15
C THR A 37 -13.44 -17.70 -3.68
N ASP A 38 -12.43 -18.17 -2.93
CA ASP A 38 -12.56 -18.57 -1.52
C ASP A 38 -12.04 -17.49 -0.56
N VAL A 39 -11.98 -16.24 -1.03
CA VAL A 39 -11.56 -15.08 -0.23
C VAL A 39 -12.78 -14.38 0.38
N VAL A 40 -12.66 -14.04 1.66
CA VAL A 40 -13.66 -13.30 2.42
C VAL A 40 -13.05 -11.99 2.92
N ILE A 41 -13.66 -10.87 2.52
CA ILE A 41 -13.23 -9.54 2.95
C ILE A 41 -14.14 -9.03 4.08
N VAL A 42 -13.53 -8.65 5.19
CA VAL A 42 -14.24 -8.18 6.40
C VAL A 42 -13.75 -6.80 6.87
N LYS A 43 -14.41 -6.25 7.89
CA LYS A 43 -14.08 -4.94 8.51
C LYS A 43 -13.90 -3.80 7.49
N ASN A 44 -14.90 -3.62 6.63
CA ASN A 44 -14.94 -2.53 5.64
C ASN A 44 -13.70 -2.52 4.72
N GLY A 45 -13.41 -3.66 4.09
CA GLY A 45 -12.31 -3.75 3.12
C GLY A 45 -10.91 -3.76 3.73
N ARG A 46 -10.77 -3.99 5.03
CA ARG A 46 -9.47 -3.97 5.75
C ARG A 46 -9.03 -5.35 6.22
N ARG A 47 -9.97 -6.29 6.24
CA ARG A 47 -9.90 -7.73 6.52
C ARG A 47 -9.69 -8.60 5.30
N ILE A 48 -8.64 -9.41 5.17
CA ILE A 48 -8.71 -10.60 4.30
C ILE A 48 -8.72 -11.86 5.16
N CYS A 49 -9.51 -12.85 4.73
CA CYS A 49 -9.63 -14.19 5.31
C CYS A 49 -9.87 -15.20 4.17
N GLY A 50 -9.58 -16.47 4.40
CA GLY A 50 -9.90 -17.55 3.46
C GLY A 50 -8.67 -18.02 2.67
N THR A 51 -8.89 -18.50 1.44
CA THR A 51 -7.83 -18.98 0.56
C THR A 51 -7.89 -18.26 -0.78
N GLY A 52 -6.83 -17.52 -1.11
CA GLY A 52 -6.72 -16.74 -2.33
C GLY A 52 -6.12 -15.36 -2.11
N GLY A 53 -6.03 -14.60 -3.20
CA GLY A 53 -5.51 -13.24 -3.24
C GLY A 53 -6.60 -12.18 -3.40
N CYS A 54 -6.27 -10.94 -3.08
CA CYS A 54 -7.11 -9.77 -3.34
C CYS A 54 -6.24 -8.56 -3.72
N LEU A 55 -6.69 -7.82 -4.73
CA LEU A 55 -6.11 -6.53 -5.10
C LEU A 55 -6.72 -5.41 -4.27
N ALA A 56 -5.98 -4.33 -4.06
CA ALA A 56 -6.56 -3.10 -3.54
C ALA A 56 -7.42 -2.37 -4.60
N SER A 57 -8.34 -1.53 -4.15
CA SER A 57 -9.30 -0.80 -4.97
C SER A 57 -8.70 0.33 -5.81
N ALA A 58 -7.41 0.64 -5.63
CA ALA A 58 -6.72 1.69 -6.36
C ALA A 58 -5.35 1.23 -6.88
N PRO A 59 -5.03 1.54 -8.15
CA PRO A 59 -3.71 1.28 -8.72
C PRO A 59 -2.63 2.22 -8.16
N LEU A 60 -1.38 1.77 -8.22
CA LEU A 60 -0.21 2.59 -7.95
C LEU A 60 0.13 3.43 -9.19
N HIS A 61 -0.49 4.59 -9.34
CA HIS A 61 -0.17 5.56 -10.42
C HIS A 61 0.86 6.62 -10.00
N GLN A 62 1.30 6.62 -8.74
CA GLN A 62 2.23 7.61 -8.22
C GLN A 62 3.67 7.10 -8.29
N ASN A 63 4.61 8.01 -8.54
CA ASN A 63 6.05 7.69 -8.66
C ASN A 63 6.62 6.94 -7.45
N LYS A 64 6.08 7.14 -6.24
CA LYS A 64 6.44 6.40 -5.03
C LYS A 64 5.20 6.15 -4.21
N SER A 65 4.98 4.90 -3.85
CA SER A 65 3.84 4.46 -3.07
C SER A 65 4.31 3.70 -1.84
N TYR A 66 3.61 3.88 -0.71
CA TYR A 66 3.83 3.13 0.52
C TYR A 66 2.52 2.58 1.06
N PHE A 67 2.51 1.30 1.40
CA PHE A 67 1.38 0.64 2.04
C PHE A 67 1.87 -0.40 3.03
N GLU A 68 1.07 -0.62 4.07
CA GLU A 68 1.39 -1.53 5.16
C GLU A 68 0.33 -2.60 5.31
N PHE A 69 0.77 -3.78 5.68
CA PHE A 69 -0.06 -4.86 6.19
C PHE A 69 0.53 -5.32 7.50
N LYS A 70 -0.28 -5.34 8.54
CA LYS A 70 0.08 -6.04 9.77
C LYS A 70 -0.29 -7.53 9.65
N ILE A 71 0.27 -8.37 10.50
CA ILE A 71 -0.03 -9.81 10.53
C ILE A 71 -0.87 -10.06 11.80
N GLN A 72 -2.11 -10.60 11.71
CA GLN A 72 -2.83 -11.04 12.94
C GLN A 72 -2.67 -12.52 13.23
N SER A 73 -2.33 -13.33 12.24
CA SER A 73 -2.17 -14.77 12.41
C SER A 73 -1.04 -15.25 11.54
N THR A 74 -0.23 -16.17 12.07
CA THR A 74 0.72 -16.93 11.26
C THR A 74 -0.03 -17.87 10.30
N GLY A 75 0.60 -18.19 9.17
CA GLY A 75 0.00 -18.99 8.09
C GLY A 75 0.77 -18.85 6.78
N ILE A 76 0.19 -19.35 5.69
CA ILE A 76 0.67 -19.04 4.33
C ILE A 76 0.06 -17.71 3.92
N TRP A 77 0.91 -16.74 3.60
CA TRP A 77 0.48 -15.44 3.12
C TRP A 77 1.60 -14.81 2.29
N GLY A 78 1.25 -13.76 1.57
CA GLY A 78 2.24 -12.90 0.95
C GLY A 78 1.64 -11.57 0.52
N ILE A 79 2.53 -10.59 0.39
CA ILE A 79 2.17 -9.19 0.15
C ILE A 79 3.09 -8.64 -0.94
N GLY A 80 2.57 -7.79 -1.80
CA GLY A 80 3.40 -7.05 -2.76
C GLY A 80 2.57 -6.29 -3.77
N VAL A 81 2.96 -6.40 -5.04
CA VAL A 81 2.26 -5.76 -6.16
C VAL A 81 1.89 -6.76 -7.24
N ALA A 82 0.76 -6.54 -7.89
CA ALA A 82 0.32 -7.34 -9.03
C ALA A 82 -0.47 -6.52 -10.05
N THR A 83 -0.49 -6.98 -11.29
CA THR A 83 -1.38 -6.45 -12.34
C THR A 83 -2.78 -7.08 -12.21
N GLN A 84 -3.80 -6.47 -12.80
CA GLN A 84 -5.16 -7.06 -12.84
C GLN A 84 -5.25 -8.43 -13.54
N LYS A 85 -4.20 -8.84 -14.27
CA LYS A 85 -4.14 -10.14 -14.96
C LYS A 85 -3.71 -11.29 -14.07
N VAL A 86 -3.33 -11.02 -12.82
CA VAL A 86 -2.87 -12.05 -11.88
C VAL A 86 -3.98 -13.08 -11.59
N ASN A 87 -3.61 -14.35 -11.50
CA ASN A 87 -4.54 -15.38 -11.05
C ASN A 87 -4.62 -15.38 -9.51
N LEU A 88 -5.66 -14.74 -8.95
CA LEU A 88 -5.86 -14.62 -7.50
C LEU A 88 -6.22 -15.95 -6.81
N ASN A 89 -6.54 -17.01 -7.55
CA ASN A 89 -6.78 -18.34 -6.98
C ASN A 89 -5.50 -19.19 -6.91
N GLN A 90 -4.41 -18.77 -7.54
CA GLN A 90 -3.15 -19.50 -7.54
C GLN A 90 -2.28 -19.06 -6.35
N ILE A 91 -2.30 -19.83 -5.28
CA ILE A 91 -1.43 -19.62 -4.11
C ILE A 91 -0.25 -20.60 -4.16
N PRO A 92 1.00 -20.17 -3.86
CA PRO A 92 1.43 -18.79 -3.60
C PRO A 92 1.52 -17.94 -4.87
N LEU A 93 1.34 -16.62 -4.71
CA LEU A 93 1.61 -15.65 -5.78
C LEU A 93 3.13 -15.53 -6.07
N GLY A 94 3.48 -14.75 -7.09
CA GLY A 94 4.86 -14.58 -7.57
C GLY A 94 5.34 -15.72 -8.48
N ARG A 95 4.43 -16.61 -8.91
CA ARG A 95 4.71 -17.73 -9.83
C ARG A 95 4.60 -17.32 -11.31
N ASP A 96 4.03 -16.15 -11.57
CA ASP A 96 3.83 -15.61 -12.91
C ASP A 96 4.49 -14.23 -13.07
N VAL A 97 4.43 -13.69 -14.29
CA VAL A 97 4.91 -12.34 -14.60
C VAL A 97 3.97 -11.24 -14.11
N HIS A 98 2.80 -11.58 -13.57
CA HIS A 98 1.76 -10.64 -13.19
C HIS A 98 1.82 -10.24 -11.72
N SER A 99 2.70 -10.86 -10.93
CA SER A 99 2.85 -10.61 -9.51
C SER A 99 4.32 -10.57 -9.07
N LEU A 100 4.61 -9.69 -8.12
CA LEU A 100 5.86 -9.61 -7.36
C LEU A 100 5.49 -9.50 -5.89
N VAL A 101 5.82 -10.51 -5.10
CA VAL A 101 5.37 -10.62 -3.71
C VAL A 101 6.47 -11.10 -2.79
N MET A 102 6.49 -10.56 -1.58
CA MET A 102 7.18 -11.17 -0.44
C MET A 102 6.26 -12.21 0.18
N ARG A 103 6.75 -13.44 0.34
CA ARG A 103 6.04 -14.55 0.99
C ARG A 103 6.30 -14.57 2.49
N ASN A 104 5.54 -15.37 3.22
CA ASN A 104 5.64 -15.50 4.68
C ASN A 104 7.02 -16.00 5.17
N ASP A 105 7.81 -16.65 4.32
CA ASP A 105 9.19 -17.07 4.61
C ASP A 105 10.24 -15.97 4.33
N GLY A 106 9.79 -14.75 4.04
CA GLY A 106 10.63 -13.60 3.75
C GLY A 106 11.23 -13.58 2.34
N ALA A 107 10.91 -14.55 1.48
CA ALA A 107 11.41 -14.57 0.11
C ALA A 107 10.57 -13.69 -0.82
N LEU A 108 11.21 -12.89 -1.66
CA LEU A 108 10.58 -12.14 -2.73
C LEU A 108 10.57 -12.97 -4.02
N TYR A 109 9.39 -13.18 -4.58
CA TYR A 109 9.19 -13.99 -5.78
C TYR A 109 8.52 -13.20 -6.90
N HIS A 110 9.03 -13.41 -8.11
CA HIS A 110 8.41 -12.96 -9.36
C HIS A 110 8.76 -13.94 -10.48
N ASN A 111 7.80 -14.28 -11.34
CA ASN A 111 7.98 -15.25 -12.42
C ASN A 111 8.55 -16.60 -11.95
N ASN A 112 8.12 -17.05 -10.77
CA ASN A 112 8.58 -18.28 -10.11
C ASN A 112 10.09 -18.30 -9.77
N GLU A 113 10.74 -17.14 -9.78
CA GLU A 113 12.14 -16.97 -9.39
C GLU A 113 12.23 -16.18 -8.08
N GLU A 114 13.07 -16.66 -7.17
CA GLU A 114 13.44 -15.91 -5.97
C GLU A 114 14.33 -14.74 -6.38
N LYS A 115 13.85 -13.52 -6.16
CA LYS A 115 14.57 -12.28 -6.50
C LYS A 115 15.46 -11.81 -5.37
N ASN A 116 15.00 -11.98 -4.14
CA ASN A 116 15.73 -11.61 -2.93
C ASN A 116 15.09 -12.30 -1.71
N ARG A 117 15.72 -12.22 -0.54
CA ARG A 117 15.21 -12.82 0.69
C ARG A 117 15.60 -12.01 1.92
N LEU A 118 14.65 -11.84 2.84
CA LEU A 118 14.91 -11.28 4.16
C LEU A 118 15.89 -12.15 4.95
N PRO A 119 16.77 -11.57 5.78
CA PRO A 119 17.66 -12.36 6.62
C PRO A 119 16.84 -13.20 7.62
N ALA A 120 17.31 -14.42 7.92
CA ALA A 120 16.57 -15.39 8.73
C ALA A 120 16.21 -14.90 10.15
N ASN A 121 16.94 -13.92 10.68
CA ASN A 121 16.67 -13.30 11.98
C ASN A 121 15.58 -12.22 11.94
N SER A 122 15.05 -11.91 10.76
CA SER A 122 14.08 -10.85 10.52
C SER A 122 12.87 -11.35 9.72
N LEU A 123 12.49 -12.61 9.96
CA LEU A 123 11.28 -13.18 9.39
C LEU A 123 10.05 -12.55 10.07
N PRO A 124 9.06 -12.07 9.30
CA PRO A 124 7.86 -11.46 9.88
C PRO A 124 7.07 -12.44 10.74
N GLN A 125 6.68 -12.00 11.94
CA GLN A 125 5.89 -12.78 12.89
C GLN A 125 4.48 -12.20 13.08
N GLU A 126 3.64 -12.94 13.80
CA GLU A 126 2.33 -12.43 14.19
C GLU A 126 2.47 -11.17 15.04
N GLY A 127 1.66 -10.15 14.73
CA GLY A 127 1.71 -8.84 15.34
C GLY A 127 2.59 -7.83 14.61
N ASP A 128 3.52 -8.28 13.77
CA ASP A 128 4.40 -7.40 13.01
C ASP A 128 3.67 -6.61 11.93
N VAL A 129 4.22 -5.45 11.58
CA VAL A 129 3.79 -4.60 10.47
C VAL A 129 4.81 -4.71 9.34
N VAL A 130 4.39 -5.24 8.20
CA VAL A 130 5.17 -5.28 6.97
C VAL A 130 4.78 -4.08 6.11
N GLY A 131 5.72 -3.19 5.85
CA GLY A 131 5.59 -2.06 4.94
C GLY A 131 6.22 -2.38 3.59
N ILE A 132 5.59 -1.93 2.51
CA ILE A 132 6.09 -2.06 1.15
C ILE A 132 6.21 -0.68 0.53
N THR A 133 7.39 -0.37 0.00
CA THR A 133 7.56 0.76 -0.92
C THR A 133 7.65 0.25 -2.35
N TYR A 134 7.02 0.97 -3.28
CA TYR A 134 7.12 0.68 -4.71
C TYR A 134 7.22 1.97 -5.51
N ASP A 135 8.17 2.04 -6.43
CA ASP A 135 8.43 3.24 -7.26
C ASP A 135 8.49 2.95 -8.77
N HIS A 136 7.95 1.81 -9.19
CA HIS A 136 8.03 1.26 -10.56
C HIS A 136 9.41 0.80 -11.02
N VAL A 137 10.48 1.13 -10.31
CA VAL A 137 11.83 0.61 -10.55
C VAL A 137 12.07 -0.61 -9.66
N GLU A 138 11.75 -0.48 -8.38
CA GLU A 138 11.92 -1.53 -7.38
C GLU A 138 10.80 -1.57 -6.35
N LEU A 139 10.66 -2.75 -5.75
CA LEU A 139 9.92 -3.00 -4.52
C LEU A 139 10.93 -3.14 -3.38
N ASN A 140 10.66 -2.54 -2.23
CA ASN A 140 11.47 -2.76 -1.03
C ASN A 140 10.60 -2.97 0.22
N VAL A 141 11.13 -3.73 1.16
CA VAL A 141 10.42 -4.23 2.34
C VAL A 141 10.85 -3.50 3.60
N TYR A 142 9.88 -3.18 4.44
CA TYR A 142 10.06 -2.65 5.79
C TYR A 142 9.41 -3.61 6.78
N LEU A 143 10.06 -3.86 7.90
CA LEU A 143 9.50 -4.62 9.02
C LEU A 143 9.46 -3.72 10.26
N ASN A 144 8.27 -3.49 10.79
CA ASN A 144 8.03 -2.59 11.92
C ASN A 144 8.66 -1.20 11.73
N GLY A 145 8.56 -0.66 10.51
CA GLY A 145 9.14 0.63 10.11
C GLY A 145 10.64 0.62 9.81
N LYS A 146 11.36 -0.48 10.08
CA LYS A 146 12.78 -0.64 9.75
C LYS A 146 12.93 -1.12 8.31
N ASN A 147 13.74 -0.43 7.51
CA ASN A 147 14.06 -0.87 6.15
C ASN A 147 14.90 -2.15 6.20
N MET A 148 14.47 -3.17 5.45
CA MET A 148 15.14 -4.47 5.40
C MET A 148 16.27 -4.53 4.36
N HIS A 149 16.43 -3.49 3.54
CA HIS A 149 17.40 -3.42 2.45
C HIS A 149 17.35 -4.66 1.54
N CYS A 150 16.13 -5.09 1.22
CA CYS A 150 15.85 -6.30 0.45
C CYS A 150 15.04 -5.92 -0.80
N PRO A 151 15.64 -5.20 -1.76
CA PRO A 151 14.92 -4.75 -2.95
C PRO A 151 14.71 -5.88 -3.96
N ALA A 152 13.66 -5.77 -4.75
CA ALA A 152 13.42 -6.60 -5.94
C ALA A 152 12.98 -5.71 -7.10
N SER A 153 13.44 -6.03 -8.32
CA SER A 153 13.07 -5.27 -9.52
C SER A 153 11.56 -5.27 -9.74
N GLY A 154 11.01 -4.09 -10.05
CA GLY A 154 9.58 -3.91 -10.28
C GLY A 154 9.07 -4.63 -11.52
N ILE A 155 7.74 -4.73 -11.61
CA ILE A 155 7.03 -5.37 -12.72
C ILE A 155 6.37 -4.33 -13.62
N ARG A 156 6.17 -4.68 -14.89
CA ARG A 156 5.61 -3.78 -15.90
C ARG A 156 4.09 -3.74 -15.84
N GLY A 157 3.52 -2.61 -16.27
CA GLY A 157 2.07 -2.38 -16.39
C GLY A 157 1.49 -1.63 -15.20
N THR A 158 0.16 -1.43 -15.23
CA THR A 158 -0.57 -0.84 -14.10
C THR A 158 -0.67 -1.86 -12.99
N VAL A 159 -0.02 -1.58 -11.87
CA VAL A 159 0.04 -2.46 -10.71
C VAL A 159 -0.83 -1.96 -9.56
N TYR A 160 -1.25 -2.90 -8.75
CA TYR A 160 -2.08 -2.72 -7.57
C TYR A 160 -1.37 -3.38 -6.39
N PRO A 161 -1.51 -2.85 -5.17
CA PRO A 161 -1.19 -3.62 -3.97
C PRO A 161 -1.96 -4.93 -4.01
N VAL A 162 -1.28 -6.03 -3.69
CA VAL A 162 -1.87 -7.36 -3.60
C VAL A 162 -1.50 -8.01 -2.29
N VAL A 163 -2.44 -8.77 -1.76
CA VAL A 163 -2.26 -9.64 -0.61
C VAL A 163 -2.88 -10.99 -0.90
N TYR A 164 -2.29 -12.07 -0.40
CA TYR A 164 -2.93 -13.37 -0.39
C TYR A 164 -2.77 -14.07 0.96
N GLU A 165 -3.71 -14.98 1.22
CA GLU A 165 -3.74 -15.84 2.39
C GLU A 165 -4.15 -17.25 1.92
N GLU A 166 -3.63 -18.28 2.58
CA GLU A 166 -4.12 -19.65 2.43
C GLU A 166 -4.34 -20.27 3.82
N LYS A 167 -5.58 -20.73 4.04
CA LYS A 167 -5.93 -21.49 5.21
C LYS A 167 -5.42 -22.92 5.02
N ARG A 168 -4.39 -23.31 5.77
CA ARG A 168 -4.06 -24.73 5.92
C ARG A 168 -5.16 -25.38 6.75
N GLU A 169 -5.95 -26.24 6.12
CA GLU A 169 -6.67 -27.27 6.84
C GLU A 169 -5.60 -28.27 7.31
N TRP A 170 -5.38 -28.38 8.62
CA TRP A 170 -4.40 -29.32 9.16
C TRP A 170 -4.76 -30.73 8.67
N SER A 171 -3.93 -31.32 7.81
CA SER A 171 -3.89 -32.78 7.71
C SER A 171 -3.55 -33.30 9.10
N GLN A 172 -4.38 -34.23 9.59
CA GLN A 172 -4.26 -34.84 10.91
C GLN A 172 -2.87 -35.45 11.10
N ASP A 173 -1.96 -34.73 11.75
CA ASP A 173 -0.84 -35.35 12.46
C ASP A 173 -1.27 -35.52 13.92
N LEU A 174 -1.51 -36.77 14.27
CA LEU A 174 -1.86 -37.28 15.58
C LEU A 174 -0.71 -36.99 16.57
N SER A 175 -0.76 -35.88 17.30
CA SER A 175 -0.17 -35.74 18.65
C SER A 175 -0.22 -34.30 19.15
N CYS A 176 -1.35 -33.88 19.71
CA CYS A 176 -1.46 -32.86 20.78
C CYS A 176 -2.95 -32.61 21.08
N PRO A 177 -3.53 -33.13 22.17
CA PRO A 177 -4.89 -32.80 22.55
C PRO A 177 -4.92 -31.51 23.37
N HIS A 178 -5.98 -30.72 23.17
CA HIS A 178 -6.36 -29.52 23.91
C HIS A 178 -5.68 -28.21 23.50
N HIS A 179 -6.07 -27.65 22.36
CA HIS A 179 -6.55 -26.26 22.30
C HIS A 179 -7.69 -26.18 21.26
N PRO A 180 -8.83 -25.54 21.57
CA PRO A 180 -9.87 -25.33 20.58
C PRO A 180 -9.29 -24.48 19.44
N VAL A 181 -9.43 -24.96 18.20
CA VAL A 181 -9.01 -24.28 16.98
C VAL A 181 -9.80 -22.97 16.89
N SER A 182 -9.21 -21.89 17.37
CA SER A 182 -9.79 -20.55 17.24
C SER A 182 -9.80 -20.19 15.76
N ASN A 183 -10.99 -20.24 15.15
CA ASN A 183 -11.31 -19.82 13.78
C ASN A 183 -11.02 -18.33 13.54
N THR A 184 -9.74 -17.94 13.49
CA THR A 184 -9.35 -16.53 13.43
C THR A 184 -8.17 -16.32 12.46
N CYS A 185 -8.41 -16.65 11.20
CA CYS A 185 -7.59 -16.25 10.05
C CYS A 185 -7.79 -14.74 9.80
N HIS A 186 -6.78 -13.88 9.95
CA HIS A 186 -6.92 -12.46 9.60
C HIS A 186 -5.56 -11.83 9.20
N LEU A 187 -5.29 -11.61 7.90
CA LEU A 187 -4.26 -10.63 7.53
C LEU A 187 -4.83 -9.19 7.64
N VAL A 188 -3.98 -8.22 8.03
CA VAL A 188 -4.42 -6.96 8.69
C VAL A 188 -4.70 -5.78 7.77
N ALA A 189 -5.47 -4.86 8.37
CA ALA A 189 -5.64 -3.44 8.10
C ALA A 189 -4.53 -2.82 7.26
N ILE A 190 -4.98 -2.39 6.08
CA ILE A 190 -4.17 -1.67 5.14
C ILE A 190 -4.14 -0.20 5.54
N ARG A 191 -2.94 0.34 5.70
CA ARG A 191 -2.73 1.78 5.81
C ARG A 191 -2.01 2.26 4.56
N PHE A 192 -2.72 3.02 3.74
CA PHE A 192 -2.13 3.70 2.59
C PHE A 192 -1.61 5.05 3.03
N HIS A 193 -0.30 5.27 2.92
CA HIS A 193 0.29 6.60 2.95
C HIS A 193 0.67 6.98 1.52
N LEU A 194 -0.24 7.65 0.82
CA LEU A 194 0.11 8.39 -0.38
C LEU A 194 0.93 9.59 0.09
N LEU A 195 2.26 9.51 -0.03
CA LEU A 195 3.15 10.61 0.31
C LEU A 195 2.78 11.81 -0.58
N PRO A 196 2.46 13.00 -0.02
CA PRO A 196 2.25 14.18 -0.83
C PRO A 196 3.58 14.54 -1.48
N MET A 197 3.64 14.47 -2.81
CA MET A 197 4.77 14.92 -3.60
C MET A 197 4.95 16.43 -3.38
N VAL A 198 5.97 16.83 -2.62
CA VAL A 198 6.34 18.23 -2.43
C VAL A 198 6.92 18.74 -3.75
N LEU A 199 6.16 19.53 -4.49
CA LEU A 199 6.67 20.35 -5.58
C LEU A 199 7.52 21.48 -4.98
N LEU A 200 8.83 21.27 -4.90
CA LEU A 200 9.79 22.35 -4.71
C LEU A 200 9.95 23.08 -6.05
N PHE A 201 9.15 24.12 -6.28
CA PHE A 201 9.49 25.14 -7.27
C PHE A 201 10.68 25.95 -6.74
N PHE A 202 11.90 25.57 -7.11
CA PHE A 202 13.07 26.44 -6.97
C PHE A 202 13.18 27.32 -8.22
N THR A 203 12.75 28.57 -8.12
CA THR A 203 13.25 29.63 -9.00
C THR A 203 14.61 30.09 -8.48
N SER A 204 15.67 29.37 -8.87
CA SER A 204 17.10 29.80 -9.02
C SER A 204 17.85 30.41 -7.77
N PRO A 205 19.21 30.53 -7.75
CA PRO A 205 20.08 29.95 -6.68
C PRO A 205 20.96 31.02 -5.94
N PRO A 206 22.03 30.70 -5.15
CA PRO A 206 22.60 29.40 -4.76
C PRO A 206 22.85 29.20 -3.24
N CYS A 207 23.37 28.02 -2.93
CA CYS A 207 24.01 27.62 -1.66
C CYS A 207 23.04 27.22 -0.54
N ILE A 208 22.91 25.92 -0.30
CA ILE A 208 23.31 25.28 0.97
C ILE A 208 23.35 23.76 0.73
N LEU A 209 24.50 23.20 1.07
CA LEU A 209 24.85 21.81 1.33
C LEU A 209 23.67 20.80 1.40
N LEU A 210 23.66 19.86 0.46
CA LEU A 210 22.98 18.57 0.62
C LEU A 210 23.72 17.76 1.70
N ARG A 211 23.17 17.73 2.93
CA ARG A 211 23.47 16.69 3.92
C ARG A 211 22.34 15.65 3.89
N GLN A 212 22.67 14.51 3.29
CA GLN A 212 22.41 13.15 3.75
C GLN A 212 21.34 13.03 4.86
N MET A 213 20.17 12.48 4.54
CA MET A 213 19.10 12.21 5.51
C MET A 213 19.49 11.04 6.44
N PRO A 214 19.60 11.26 7.77
CA PRO A 214 19.54 10.20 8.75
C PRO A 214 18.15 10.16 9.41
N ASP A 215 17.77 8.97 9.85
CA ASP A 215 16.71 8.68 10.82
C ASP A 215 15.26 9.13 10.54
N ILE A 216 14.47 8.13 10.16
CA ILE A 216 13.01 8.12 10.27
C ILE A 216 12.65 7.96 11.75
N THR A 217 12.15 9.02 12.38
CA THR A 217 10.97 9.09 13.29
C THR A 217 10.86 10.51 13.86
N PRO A 218 9.65 11.11 13.92
CA PRO A 218 8.81 10.85 15.08
C PRO A 218 7.34 10.55 14.76
N ILE A 219 6.77 9.82 15.72
CA ILE A 219 5.36 9.64 16.00
C ILE A 219 4.61 10.97 15.86
N PHE A 220 3.85 11.12 14.78
CA PHE A 220 2.71 12.05 14.72
C PHE A 220 1.58 11.43 13.90
N THR A 221 0.46 11.20 14.56
CA THR A 221 -0.86 11.07 13.92
C THR A 221 -1.22 12.43 13.32
N LEU A 222 -0.70 12.74 12.13
CA LEU A 222 -1.10 13.93 11.39
C LEU A 222 -2.24 13.60 10.43
N LYS A 223 -3.38 14.23 10.68
CA LYS A 223 -4.52 14.30 9.76
C LYS A 223 -4.05 14.90 8.43
N TYR A 224 -4.36 14.18 7.36
CA TYR A 224 -4.43 14.53 5.95
C TYR A 224 -4.11 15.98 5.54
N PHE A 225 -3.16 16.12 4.61
CA PHE A 225 -3.14 17.19 3.61
C PHE A 225 -2.87 16.56 2.23
N ILE A 226 -3.85 16.62 1.33
CA ILE A 226 -3.77 16.12 -0.05
C ILE A 226 -3.66 17.34 -0.98
N CYS A 227 -2.61 17.40 -1.78
CA CYS A 227 -2.53 18.33 -2.93
C CYS A 227 -2.78 17.53 -4.22
N ILE A 228 -3.90 17.82 -4.88
CA ILE A 228 -4.23 17.27 -6.20
C ILE A 228 -3.62 18.19 -7.25
N SER A 229 -2.60 17.73 -7.99
CA SER A 229 -2.17 18.44 -9.20
C SER A 229 -3.20 18.20 -10.30
N LYS A 230 -3.79 19.30 -10.79
CA LYS A 230 -4.68 19.32 -11.95
C LYS A 230 -3.91 18.88 -13.19
N ASN A 231 -4.37 17.84 -13.88
CA ASN A 231 -3.99 17.64 -15.28
C ASN A 231 -4.52 18.83 -16.09
N LYS A 232 -3.61 19.68 -16.54
CA LYS A 232 -3.89 20.74 -17.49
C LYS A 232 -3.90 20.07 -18.87
N VAL A 233 -5.10 19.95 -19.44
CA VAL A 233 -5.26 19.73 -20.88
C VAL A 233 -4.69 20.97 -21.58
N SER A 234 -3.73 20.77 -22.48
CA SER A 234 -3.49 21.66 -23.63
C SER A 234 -3.22 20.80 -24.85
#